data_AF-A0A7W1Q247-F1
#
_entry.id   AF-A0A7W1Q247-F1
#
_cell.length_a   1.000
_cell.length_b   1.000
_cell.length_c   1.000
_cell.angle_alpha   90.00
_cell.angle_beta   90.00
_cell.angle_gamma   90.00
#
_symmetry.space_group_name_H-M   'P 1'
#
loop_
_entity.id
_entity.type
_entity.pdbx_description
1 polymer ?
#
loop_
_entity_poly.entity_id
_entity_poly.type
_entity_poly.pdbx_seq_one_letter_code
_entity_poly.pdbx_strand_id
1 'polypeptide(L)'
;VFDEVDAGVGGRAAVEIGRRLARLAVRHQVIVVTHLAQVAAYADRHLVVDKSRPDGKAVRSRVRALDEDQRIVELARMLAGLDDTDTGRAHAEELLESARAHRRSDRALDGESSIPAR
;
A
#
# COMPACT_ATOMS: atom_id res chain seq x y z
N VAL A 1 0.56 -13.92 -4.88
CA VAL A 1 -0.03 -13.49 -3.59
C VAL A 1 1.06 -13.58 -2.55
N PHE A 2 1.21 -12.56 -1.71
CA PHE A 2 2.20 -12.50 -0.65
C PHE A 2 1.50 -12.18 0.67
N ASP A 3 1.86 -12.90 1.72
CA ASP A 3 1.38 -12.69 3.08
C ASP A 3 2.62 -12.53 3.98
N GLU A 4 2.61 -11.54 4.87
CA GLU A 4 3.72 -11.21 5.77
C GLU A 4 5.10 -11.09 5.09
N VAL A 5 5.16 -10.59 3.85
CA VAL A 5 6.41 -10.36 3.11
C VAL A 5 7.37 -9.38 3.80
N ASP A 6 6.86 -8.68 4.81
CA ASP A 6 7.50 -7.66 5.62
C ASP A 6 7.83 -8.11 7.05
N ALA A 7 7.67 -9.40 7.38
CA ALA A 7 7.98 -9.93 8.71
C ALA A 7 9.44 -9.67 9.12
N GLY A 8 9.64 -9.00 10.27
CA GLY A 8 10.96 -8.68 10.80
C GLY A 8 11.71 -7.58 10.03
N VAL A 9 11.02 -6.84 9.14
CA VAL A 9 11.60 -5.78 8.32
C VAL A 9 11.04 -4.42 8.72
N GLY A 10 11.86 -3.36 8.65
CA GLY A 10 11.44 -2.00 8.93
C GLY A 10 12.23 -0.93 8.17
N GLY A 11 11.77 0.31 8.24
CA GLY A 11 12.47 1.48 7.66
C GLY A 11 12.71 1.34 6.15
N ARG A 12 13.95 1.59 5.71
CA ARG A 12 14.33 1.58 4.28
C ARG A 12 14.11 0.24 3.59
N ALA A 13 14.26 -0.87 4.31
CA ALA A 13 14.08 -2.20 3.72
C ALA A 13 12.60 -2.45 3.35
N ALA A 14 11.66 -1.99 4.16
CA ALA A 14 10.23 -2.07 3.85
C ALA A 14 9.85 -1.24 2.61
N VAL A 15 10.46 -0.06 2.45
CA VAL A 15 10.27 0.77 1.24
C VAL A 15 10.75 0.04 -0.02
N GLU A 16 11.89 -0.64 0.05
CA GLU A 16 12.44 -1.40 -1.07
C GLU A 16 11.58 -2.62 -1.44
N ILE A 17 10.99 -3.28 -0.44
CA ILE A 17 9.98 -4.34 -0.67
C ILE A 17 8.79 -3.76 -1.44
N GLY A 18 8.24 -2.63 -0.99
CA GLY A 18 7.13 -1.96 -1.67
C GLY A 18 7.43 -1.62 -3.14
N ARG A 19 8.64 -1.11 -3.42
CA ARG A 19 9.11 -0.83 -4.79
C ARG A 19 9.14 -2.07 -5.68
N ARG A 20 9.73 -3.16 -5.19
CA ARG A 20 9.84 -4.41 -5.95
C ARG A 20 8.48 -5.03 -6.24
N LEU A 21 7.57 -5.00 -5.27
CA LEU A 21 6.19 -5.47 -5.44
C LEU A 21 5.43 -4.62 -6.45
N ALA A 22 5.60 -3.30 -6.42
CA ALA A 22 5.00 -2.41 -7.40
C ALA A 22 5.54 -2.61 -8.81
N ARG A 23 6.84 -2.86 -8.96
CA ARG A 23 7.45 -3.21 -10.24
C ARG A 23 6.92 -4.53 -10.77
N LEU A 24 6.82 -5.56 -9.93
CA LEU A 24 6.20 -6.83 -10.31
C LEU A 24 4.74 -6.64 -10.75
N ALA A 25 4.02 -5.72 -10.09
CA ALA A 25 2.64 -5.40 -10.39
C ALA A 25 2.42 -4.71 -11.74
N VAL A 26 3.49 -4.27 -12.44
CA VAL A 26 3.39 -3.76 -13.81
C VAL A 26 2.94 -4.86 -14.78
N ARG A 27 3.34 -6.10 -14.55
CA ARG A 27 3.07 -7.24 -15.44
C ARG A 27 2.18 -8.32 -14.83
N HIS A 28 1.97 -8.30 -13.52
CA HIS A 28 1.23 -9.34 -12.80
C HIS A 28 0.23 -8.70 -11.84
N GLN A 29 -0.85 -9.42 -11.51
CA GLN A 29 -1.68 -9.04 -10.37
C GLN A 29 -0.97 -9.47 -9.08
N VAL A 30 -0.59 -8.49 -8.26
CA VAL A 30 0.07 -8.70 -6.97
C VAL A 30 -0.90 -8.34 -5.85
N ILE A 31 -1.18 -9.31 -4.98
CA ILE A 31 -2.00 -9.14 -3.77
C ILE A 31 -1.07 -9.34 -2.59
N VAL A 32 -1.06 -8.37 -1.67
CA VAL A 32 -0.20 -8.32 -0.49
C VAL A 32 -1.06 -8.07 0.74
N VAL A 33 -0.87 -8.87 1.78
CA VAL A 33 -1.35 -8.58 3.13
C VAL A 33 -0.15 -8.05 3.92
N THR A 34 -0.27 -6.86 4.49
CA THR A 34 0.83 -6.14 5.15
C THR A 34 0.27 -5.24 6.26
N HIS A 35 1.08 -5.01 7.29
CA HIS A 35 0.80 -4.01 8.33
C HIS A 35 1.74 -2.80 8.24
N LEU A 36 2.67 -2.77 7.27
CA LEU A 36 3.62 -1.68 7.10
C LEU A 36 3.10 -0.65 6.09
N ALA A 37 2.98 0.60 6.55
CA ALA A 37 2.59 1.72 5.69
C ALA A 37 3.54 1.88 4.50
N GLN A 38 4.84 1.62 4.70
CA GLN A 38 5.87 1.71 3.67
C GLN A 38 5.63 0.75 2.50
N VAL A 39 5.01 -0.40 2.75
CA VAL A 39 4.64 -1.36 1.69
C VAL A 39 3.28 -0.96 1.09
N ALA A 40 2.29 -0.67 1.94
CA ALA A 40 0.93 -0.33 1.52
C ALA A 40 0.87 0.94 0.62
N ALA A 41 1.74 1.93 0.86
CA ALA A 41 1.83 3.15 0.05
C ALA A 41 2.10 2.88 -1.44
N TYR A 42 2.82 1.78 -1.75
CA TYR A 42 3.12 1.37 -3.12
C TYR A 42 1.96 0.62 -3.81
N ALA A 43 0.86 0.30 -3.14
CA ALA A 43 -0.26 -0.40 -3.76
C ALA A 43 -1.03 0.49 -4.76
N ASP A 44 -1.48 -0.09 -5.87
CA ASP A 44 -2.43 0.55 -6.80
C ASP A 44 -3.76 0.85 -6.12
N ARG A 45 -4.29 -0.15 -5.44
CA ARG A 45 -5.53 -0.11 -4.66
C ARG A 45 -5.18 -0.50 -3.23
N HIS A 46 -5.66 0.30 -2.28
CA HIS A 46 -5.52 0.01 -0.87
C HIS A 46 -6.87 -0.50 -0.37
N LEU A 47 -6.89 -1.72 0.14
CA LEU A 47 -8.05 -2.32 0.79
C LEU A 47 -7.74 -2.46 2.27
N VAL A 48 -8.74 -2.24 3.12
CA VAL A 48 -8.62 -2.51 4.56
C VAL A 48 -9.61 -3.60 4.97
N VAL A 49 -9.22 -4.34 5.99
CA VAL A 49 -10.02 -5.41 6.57
C VAL A 49 -10.44 -4.98 7.98
N ASP A 50 -11.73 -4.70 8.13
CA ASP A 50 -12.32 -4.25 9.40
C ASP A 50 -13.19 -5.36 10.01
N LYS A 51 -13.24 -5.42 11.34
CA LYS A 51 -14.20 -6.27 12.06
C LYS A 51 -15.49 -5.49 12.27
N SER A 52 -16.59 -6.00 11.74
CA SER A 52 -17.94 -5.50 12.01
C SER A 52 -18.68 -6.43 12.97
N ARG A 53 -19.39 -5.86 13.94
CA ARG A 53 -20.25 -6.64 14.85
C ARG A 53 -21.68 -6.09 14.78
N PRO A 54 -22.51 -6.57 13.83
CA PRO A 54 -23.91 -6.19 13.78
C PRO A 54 -24.63 -6.74 15.02
N ASP A 55 -25.54 -5.94 15.59
CA ASP A 55 -26.26 -6.17 16.86
C ASP A 55 -26.45 -7.64 17.25
N GLY A 56 -25.73 -8.07 18.29
CA GLY A 56 -25.84 -9.41 18.89
C GLY A 56 -25.27 -10.57 18.07
N LYS A 57 -24.73 -10.33 16.87
CA LYS A 57 -24.23 -11.39 15.98
C LYS A 57 -22.73 -11.64 16.15
N ALA A 58 -22.29 -12.77 15.60
CA ALA A 58 -20.87 -13.09 15.46
C ALA A 58 -20.14 -11.99 14.66
N VAL A 59 -18.89 -11.73 15.04
CA VAL A 59 -18.01 -10.79 14.34
C VAL A 59 -17.84 -11.24 12.88
N ARG A 60 -18.00 -10.31 11.94
CA ARG A 60 -17.78 -10.52 10.50
C ARG A 60 -16.69 -9.60 10.00
N SER A 61 -15.74 -10.16 9.25
CA SER A 61 -14.74 -9.37 8.52
C SER A 61 -15.40 -8.69 7.33
N ARG A 62 -15.14 -7.39 7.16
CA ARG A 62 -15.52 -6.60 6.00
C ARG A 62 -14.25 -6.14 5.30
N VAL A 63 -14.24 -6.24 3.98
CA VAL A 63 -13.19 -5.65 3.13
C VAL A 63 -13.78 -4.43 2.44
N ARG A 64 -13.08 -3.29 2.49
CA ARG A 64 -13.48 -2.08 1.76
C ARG A 64 -12.28 -1.47 1.04
N ALA A 65 -12.52 -0.92 -0.14
CA ALA A 65 -11.53 -0.12 -0.83
C ALA A 65 -11.48 1.29 -0.26
N LEU A 66 -10.27 1.84 -0.19
CA LEU A 66 -10.05 3.21 0.25
C LEU A 66 -9.97 4.15 -0.96
N ASP A 67 -10.63 5.30 -0.86
CA ASP A 67 -10.35 6.45 -1.71
C ASP A 67 -9.03 7.13 -1.32
N GLU A 68 -8.71 8.25 -1.97
CA GLU A 68 -7.43 8.93 -1.80
C GLU A 68 -7.23 9.52 -0.40
N ASP A 69 -8.25 10.18 0.14
CA ASP A 69 -8.19 10.78 1.47
C ASP A 69 -8.16 9.70 2.55
N GLN A 70 -9.00 8.68 2.40
CA GLN A 70 -9.02 7.53 3.30
C GLN A 70 -7.69 6.77 3.30
N ARG A 71 -6.99 6.71 2.17
CA ARG A 71 -5.65 6.11 2.10
C ARG A 71 -4.64 6.87 2.93
N ILE A 72 -4.66 8.21 2.90
CA ILE A 72 -3.76 9.03 3.70
C ILE A 72 -4.04 8.78 5.19
N VAL A 73 -5.31 8.80 5.60
CA VAL A 73 -5.72 8.52 6.99
C VAL A 73 -5.24 7.13 7.44
N GLU A 74 -5.43 6.10 6.63
CA GLU A 74 -5.00 4.75 6.98
C GLU A 74 -3.48 4.62 7.06
N LEU A 75 -2.74 5.21 6.12
CA LEU A 75 -1.27 5.21 6.16
C LEU A 75 -0.75 5.96 7.40
N ALA A 76 -1.37 7.09 7.76
CA ALA A 76 -1.04 7.84 8.98
C ALA A 76 -1.28 6.98 10.24
N ARG A 77 -2.42 6.29 10.29
CA ARG A 77 -2.74 5.34 11.37
C ARG A 77 -1.73 4.20 11.47
N MET A 78 -1.33 3.62 10.33
CA MET A 78 -0.32 2.56 10.28
C MET A 78 1.07 3.05 10.73
N LEU A 79 1.42 4.30 10.45
CA LEU A 79 2.70 4.91 10.82
C LEU A 79 2.77 5.32 12.30
N ALA A 80 1.75 6.02 12.77
CA ALA A 80 1.74 6.64 14.10
C ALA A 80 1.10 5.76 15.18
N GLY A 81 0.34 4.74 14.81
CA GLY A 81 -0.45 3.92 15.74
C GLY A 81 -1.61 4.67 16.40
N LEU A 82 -1.86 5.92 15.99
CA LEU A 82 -2.92 6.80 16.46
C LEU A 82 -3.68 7.32 15.26
N ASP A 83 -4.99 7.50 15.43
CA ASP A 83 -5.82 8.13 14.40
C ASP A 83 -5.54 9.64 14.36
N ASP A 84 -5.37 10.16 13.15
CA ASP A 84 -5.56 11.58 12.81
C ASP A 84 -4.68 12.60 13.57
N THR A 85 -3.36 12.40 13.55
CA THR A 85 -2.39 13.44 13.96
C THR A 85 -1.89 14.20 12.74
N ASP A 86 -1.73 15.53 12.86
CA ASP A 86 -1.22 16.37 11.76
C ASP A 86 0.15 15.90 11.25
N THR A 87 1.04 15.49 12.17
CA THR A 87 2.38 15.00 11.84
C THR A 87 2.34 13.62 11.18
N GLY A 88 1.47 12.72 11.63
CA GLY A 88 1.27 11.41 11.02
C GLY A 88 0.69 11.54 9.60
N ARG A 89 -0.25 12.48 9.42
CA ARG A 89 -0.85 12.80 8.13
C ARG A 89 0.19 13.33 7.14
N ALA A 90 1.00 14.33 7.55
CA ALA A 90 2.06 14.87 6.71
C ALA A 90 3.04 13.78 6.26
N HIS A 91 3.46 12.91 7.19
CA HIS A 91 4.36 11.80 6.86
C HIS A 91 3.74 10.78 5.89
N ALA A 92 2.43 10.50 6.03
CA ALA A 92 1.70 9.63 5.13
C ALA A 92 1.58 10.22 3.72
N GLU A 93 1.34 11.52 3.60
CA GLU A 93 1.27 12.23 2.33
C GLU A 93 2.62 12.18 1.60
N GLU A 94 3.73 12.48 2.28
CA GLU A 94 5.09 12.39 1.73
C GLU A 94 5.41 10.96 1.25
N LEU A 95 5.09 9.95 2.05
CA LEU A 95 5.31 8.55 1.72
C LEU A 95 4.52 8.13 0.48
N LEU A 96 3.23 8.51 0.42
CA LEU A 96 2.34 8.19 -0.69
C LEU A 96 2.78 8.89 -1.98
N GLU A 97 3.19 10.15 -1.90
CA GLU A 97 3.70 10.91 -3.05
C GLU A 97 4.96 10.27 -3.62
N SER A 98 5.94 9.94 -2.76
CA SER A 98 7.18 9.27 -3.14
C SER A 98 6.90 7.91 -3.81
N ALA A 99 6.00 7.12 -3.23
CA ALA A 99 5.61 5.83 -3.81
C ALA A 99 4.96 5.97 -5.20
N ARG A 100 4.09 6.98 -5.38
CA ARG A 100 3.44 7.27 -6.67
C ARG A 100 4.45 7.72 -7.71
N ALA A 101 5.38 8.60 -7.35
CA ALA A 101 6.44 9.05 -8.25
C ALA A 101 7.28 7.87 -8.77
N HIS A 102 7.71 6.99 -7.86
CA HIS A 102 8.46 5.80 -8.22
C HIS A 102 7.68 4.87 -9.16
N ARG A 103 6.41 4.60 -8.84
CA ARG A 103 5.55 3.75 -9.66
C ARG A 103 5.33 4.26 -11.07
N ARG A 104 5.14 5.58 -11.23
CA ARG A 104 5.01 6.21 -12.55
C ARG A 104 6.29 6.00 -13.36
N SER A 105 7.46 6.18 -12.73
CA SER A 105 8.76 5.91 -13.37
C SER A 105 8.88 4.46 -13.83
N ASP A 106 8.61 3.48 -12.95
CA ASP A 106 8.70 2.05 -13.30
C ASP A 106 7.79 1.67 -14.48
N ARG A 107 6.58 2.22 -14.53
CA ARG A 107 5.63 1.98 -15.63
C ARG A 107 6.05 2.63 -16.93
N ALA A 108 6.67 3.82 -16.88
CA ALA A 108 7.19 4.49 -18.06
C ALA A 108 8.32 3.66 -18.69
N LEU A 109 9.28 3.20 -17.88
CA LEU A 109 10.41 2.36 -18.33
C LEU A 109 9.94 1.04 -18.95
N ASP A 110 8.92 0.40 -18.37
CA ASP A 110 8.35 -0.83 -18.92
C ASP A 110 7.57 -0.61 -20.23
N GLY A 111 6.97 0.57 -20.41
CA GLY A 111 6.27 0.96 -21.63
C GLY A 111 7.23 1.30 -22.80
N GLU A 112 8.40 1.84 -22.50
CA GLU A 112 9.44 2.13 -23.49
C GLU A 112 10.23 0.87 -23.92
N SER A 113 10.33 -0.13 -23.03
CA SER A 113 11.01 -1.40 -23.31
C SER A 113 10.20 -2.36 -24.19
N SER A 114 8.90 -2.10 -24.41
CA SER A 114 8.11 -2.85 -25.39
C SER A 114 8.39 -2.38 -26.82
N ILE A 115 9.58 -2.70 -27.34
CA ILE A 115 9.80 -2.73 -28.80
C ILE A 115 8.79 -3.76 -29.36
N PRO A 116 7.97 -3.41 -30.37
CA PRO A 116 7.06 -4.38 -30.97
C PRO A 116 7.90 -5.54 -31.53
N ALA A 117 7.58 -6.75 -31.10
CA ALA A 117 8.08 -7.94 -31.78
C ALA A 117 7.68 -7.83 -33.25
N ARG A 118 8.68 -7.95 -34.13
CA ARG A 118 8.56 -7.86 -35.59
C ARG A 118 7.44 -8.72 -36.16
#